data_AF-A0A0S8BDG9-F1
#
_entry.id   AF-A0A0S8BDG9-F1
#
_cell.length_a   1.000
_cell.length_b   1.000
_cell.length_c   1.000
_cell.angle_alpha   90.00
_cell.angle_beta   90.00
_cell.angle_gamma   90.00
#
_symmetry.space_group_name_H-M   'P 1'
#
loop_
_entity.id
_entity.type
_entity.pdbx_description
1 polymer ?
#
loop_
_entity_poly.entity_id
_entity_poly.type
_entity_poly.pdbx_seq_one_letter_code
_entity_poly.pdbx_strand_id
1 'polypeptide(L)'
;MIVEILIFSLGIIGIILLANVLVVRGRRTEQLAFNWFLFLSNLPIFLIGLFFLVVTDGILTQVFGELDLDTTYLPSIGLTLILTAAWGILVTLPQGRYLLARLMPLDPHSPVHTLALVMAGYLVGQSALTLSQGGLGSLADSAVPASITLFVLSEILFAIVGLLASWFGDTACSWLYV
;
A
#
# COMPACT_ATOMS: atom_id res chain seq x y z
N MET A 1 8.04 -18.48 6.67
CA MET A 1 8.45 -17.71 5.47
C MET A 1 7.65 -18.05 4.21
N ILE A 2 7.80 -19.21 3.57
CA ILE A 2 7.10 -19.49 2.28
C ILE A 2 5.57 -19.50 2.41
N VAL A 3 5.03 -20.13 3.46
CA VAL A 3 3.58 -20.20 3.70
C VAL A 3 2.98 -18.82 3.97
N GLU A 4 3.66 -17.95 4.71
CA GLU A 4 3.20 -16.59 5.02
C GLU A 4 3.15 -15.73 3.75
N ILE A 5 4.18 -15.81 2.90
CA ILE A 5 4.22 -15.12 1.61
C ILE A 5 3.06 -15.61 0.72
N LEU A 6 2.77 -16.91 0.74
CA LEU A 6 1.68 -17.49 -0.06
C LEU A 6 0.30 -17.04 0.45
N ILE A 7 0.09 -16.99 1.76
CA ILE A 7 -1.15 -16.49 2.36
C ILE A 7 -1.35 -15.00 2.03
N PHE A 8 -0.29 -14.20 2.15
CA PHE A 8 -0.34 -12.77 1.89
C PHE A 8 -0.64 -12.46 0.41
N SER A 9 0.08 -13.14 -0.50
CA SER A 9 -0.15 -12.99 -1.94
C SER A 9 -1.55 -13.46 -2.36
N LEU A 10 -2.05 -14.56 -1.80
CA LEU A 10 -3.43 -15.03 -2.04
C LEU A 10 -4.46 -14.01 -1.56
N GLY A 11 -4.22 -13.37 -0.40
CA GLY A 11 -5.06 -12.29 0.11
C GLY A 11 -5.12 -11.09 -0.83
N ILE A 12 -3.98 -10.64 -1.34
CA ILE A 12 -3.91 -9.54 -2.32
C ILE A 12 -4.68 -9.91 -3.61
N ILE A 13 -4.44 -11.11 -4.15
CA ILE A 13 -5.16 -11.61 -5.32
C ILE A 13 -6.67 -11.63 -5.06
N GLY A 14 -7.09 -12.10 -3.89
CA GLY A 14 -8.50 -12.09 -3.48
C GLY A 14 -9.11 -10.70 -3.48
N ILE A 15 -8.40 -9.68 -2.99
CA ILE A 15 -8.86 -8.28 -2.98
C ILE A 15 -8.95 -7.73 -4.40
N ILE A 16 -8.00 -8.05 -5.29
CA ILE A 16 -8.02 -7.65 -6.70
C ILE A 16 -9.22 -8.29 -7.43
N LEU A 17 -9.44 -9.60 -7.24
CA LEU A 17 -10.58 -10.31 -7.81
C LEU A 17 -11.90 -9.72 -7.29
N LEU A 18 -11.97 -9.41 -5.99
CA LEU A 18 -13.14 -8.75 -5.41
C LEU A 18 -13.41 -7.40 -6.06
N ALA A 19 -12.39 -6.55 -6.23
CA ALA A 19 -12.54 -5.26 -6.91
C ALA A 19 -13.08 -5.41 -8.33
N ASN A 20 -12.58 -6.40 -9.09
CA ASN A 20 -13.07 -6.70 -10.43
C ASN A 20 -14.53 -7.19 -10.45
N VAL A 21 -14.90 -8.10 -9.54
CA VAL A 21 -16.29 -8.57 -9.41
C VAL A 21 -17.24 -7.42 -9.08
N LEU A 22 -16.80 -6.47 -8.26
CA LEU A 22 -17.58 -5.28 -7.90
C LEU A 22 -17.77 -4.30 -9.06
N VAL A 23 -16.81 -4.22 -9.98
CA VAL A 23 -16.97 -3.48 -11.25
C VAL A 23 -18.06 -4.13 -12.08
N VAL A 24 -17.95 -5.45 -12.32
CA VAL A 24 -18.91 -6.20 -13.18
C VAL A 24 -20.33 -6.15 -12.64
N ARG A 25 -20.52 -6.21 -11.31
CA ARG A 25 -21.85 -6.13 -10.69
C ARG A 25 -22.50 -4.75 -10.78
N GLY A 26 -21.72 -3.68 -10.97
CA GLY A 26 -22.22 -2.31 -11.12
C GLY A 26 -22.98 -1.73 -9.91
N ARG A 27 -23.02 -2.43 -8.77
CA ARG A 27 -23.77 -2.01 -7.59
C ARG A 27 -23.00 -0.94 -6.81
N ARG A 28 -23.47 0.30 -6.90
CA ARG A 28 -22.87 1.47 -6.24
C ARG A 28 -22.62 1.26 -4.73
N THR A 29 -23.53 0.61 -4.02
CA THR A 29 -23.39 0.35 -2.58
C THR A 29 -22.23 -0.58 -2.26
N GLU A 30 -22.02 -1.63 -3.05
CA GLU A 30 -20.94 -2.60 -2.85
C GLU A 30 -19.57 -1.96 -3.17
N GLN A 31 -19.50 -1.13 -4.21
CA GLN A 31 -18.32 -0.34 -4.55
C GLN A 31 -17.98 0.70 -3.46
N LEU A 32 -19.00 1.35 -2.87
CA LEU A 32 -18.81 2.25 -1.75
C LEU A 32 -18.29 1.51 -0.51
N ALA A 33 -18.87 0.34 -0.19
CA ALA A 33 -18.44 -0.49 0.92
C ALA A 33 -16.97 -0.93 0.77
N PHE A 34 -16.55 -1.27 -0.45
CA PHE A 34 -15.14 -1.60 -0.73
C PHE A 34 -14.21 -0.40 -0.53
N ASN A 35 -14.60 0.80 -0.97
CA ASN A 35 -13.81 2.01 -0.72
C ASN A 35 -13.73 2.33 0.78
N TRP A 36 -14.81 2.10 1.53
CA TRP A 36 -14.79 2.21 2.99
C TRP A 36 -13.88 1.20 3.64
N PHE A 37 -13.86 -0.05 3.17
CA PHE A 37 -12.91 -1.06 3.63
C PHE A 37 -11.47 -0.63 3.40
N LEU A 38 -11.13 -0.10 2.22
CA LEU A 38 -9.81 0.44 1.93
C LEU A 38 -9.46 1.66 2.80
N PHE A 39 -10.42 2.54 3.07
CA PHE A 39 -10.21 3.67 3.98
C PHE A 39 -9.93 3.16 5.41
N LEU A 40 -10.74 2.23 5.90
CA LEU A 40 -10.61 1.66 7.24
C LEU A 40 -9.32 0.87 7.42
N SER A 41 -8.76 0.25 6.37
CA SER A 41 -7.49 -0.46 6.45
C SER A 41 -6.29 0.48 6.58
N ASN A 42 -6.36 1.68 6.00
CA ASN A 42 -5.30 2.68 6.11
C ASN A 42 -5.31 3.42 7.46
N LEU A 43 -6.47 3.52 8.12
CA LEU A 43 -6.60 4.28 9.36
C LEU A 43 -5.75 3.73 10.52
N PRO A 44 -5.70 2.41 10.81
CA PRO A 44 -4.79 1.84 11.79
C PRO A 44 -3.33 2.14 11.49
N ILE A 45 -2.92 2.09 10.21
CA ILE A 45 -1.54 2.37 9.78
C ILE A 45 -1.19 3.82 10.07
N PHE A 46 -2.11 4.75 9.78
CA PHE A 46 -1.95 6.16 10.12
C PHE A 46 -1.79 6.37 11.64
N LEU A 47 -2.61 5.70 12.45
CA LEU A 47 -2.54 5.79 13.91
C LEU A 47 -1.24 5.21 14.47
N ILE A 48 -0.74 4.10 13.91
CA ILE A 48 0.56 3.53 14.29
C ILE A 48 1.69 4.50 13.94
N GLY A 49 1.65 5.11 12.75
CA GLY A 49 2.62 6.11 12.34
C GLY A 49 2.61 7.34 13.26
N LEU A 50 1.42 7.81 13.64
CA LEU A 50 1.24 8.91 14.59
C LEU A 50 1.77 8.54 15.98
N PHE A 51 1.50 7.31 16.43
CA PHE A 51 2.03 6.80 17.69
C PHE A 51 3.56 6.84 17.69
N PHE A 52 4.23 6.35 16.64
CA PHE A 52 5.70 6.42 16.55
C PHE A 52 6.26 7.84 16.46
N LEU A 53 5.49 8.80 15.95
CA LEU A 53 5.92 10.20 15.88
C LEU A 53 5.79 10.92 17.23
N VAL A 54 4.77 10.59 18.01
CA VAL A 54 4.44 11.29 19.27
C VAL A 54 5.09 10.66 20.49
N VAL A 55 5.33 9.34 20.44
CA VAL A 55 5.88 8.61 21.58
C VAL A 55 7.35 8.96 21.78
N THR A 56 7.69 9.28 23.04
CA THR A 56 9.06 9.60 23.47
C THR A 56 9.77 8.35 23.99
N ASP A 57 11.10 8.32 23.90
CA ASP A 57 11.95 7.21 24.36
C ASP A 57 11.64 6.76 25.81
N GLY A 58 11.27 7.70 26.68
CA GLY A 58 10.92 7.42 28.09
C GLY A 58 9.65 6.56 28.26
N ILE A 59 8.70 6.63 27.32
CA ILE A 59 7.48 5.81 27.34
C ILE A 59 7.79 4.42 26.77
N LEU A 60 8.61 4.34 25.71
CA LEU A 60 8.99 3.07 25.09
C LEU A 60 9.83 2.22 26.02
N THR A 61 10.79 2.82 26.73
CA THR A 61 11.62 2.12 27.72
C THR A 61 10.82 1.64 28.93
N GLN A 62 9.74 2.33 29.31
CA GLN A 62 8.85 1.88 30.39
C GLN A 62 7.90 0.74 29.97
N VAL A 63 7.41 0.76 28.72
CA VAL A 63 6.42 -0.21 28.23
C VAL A 63 7.09 -1.45 27.61
N PHE A 64 8.24 -1.26 26.96
CA PHE A 64 8.97 -2.28 26.20
C PHE A 64 10.39 -2.49 26.73
N GLY A 65 10.70 -2.11 27.97
CA GLY A 65 12.08 -2.09 28.51
C GLY A 65 12.89 -3.39 28.48
N GLU A 66 12.29 -4.51 28.09
CA GLU A 66 12.98 -5.79 27.84
C GLU A 66 13.30 -6.01 26.34
N LEU A 67 12.69 -5.25 25.44
CA LEU A 67 12.96 -5.24 24.01
C LEU A 67 13.94 -4.11 23.73
N ASP A 68 15.16 -4.48 23.34
CA ASP A 68 16.21 -3.57 22.86
C ASP A 68 15.80 -2.97 21.51
N LEU A 69 14.84 -2.05 21.53
CA LEU A 69 14.31 -1.37 20.36
C LEU A 69 15.23 -0.20 20.01
N ASP A 70 15.87 -0.26 18.84
CA ASP A 70 16.61 0.87 18.29
C ASP A 70 15.64 2.00 17.94
N THR A 71 15.54 3.00 18.81
CA THR A 71 14.63 4.15 18.64
C THR A 71 15.13 5.19 17.65
N THR A 72 16.36 5.03 17.14
CA THR A 72 17.01 6.00 16.25
C THR A 72 16.16 6.31 15.00
N TYR A 73 15.49 5.30 14.46
CA TYR A 73 14.70 5.40 13.23
C TYR A 73 13.18 5.47 13.45
N LEU A 74 12.71 5.45 14.71
CA LEU A 74 11.27 5.43 14.98
C LEU A 74 10.52 6.64 14.38
N PRO A 75 11.04 7.88 14.49
CA PRO A 75 10.37 9.04 13.89
C PRO A 75 10.28 9.00 12.37
N SER A 76 11.33 8.50 11.69
CA SER A 76 11.34 8.37 10.22
C SER A 76 10.40 7.27 9.73
N ILE A 77 10.33 6.15 10.45
CA ILE A 77 9.34 5.08 10.21
C ILE A 77 7.93 5.64 10.42
N GLY A 78 7.70 6.34 11.53
CA GLY A 78 6.41 6.96 11.85
C GLY A 78 5.93 7.93 10.77
N LEU A 79 6.81 8.84 10.34
CA LEU A 79 6.53 9.76 9.22
C LEU A 79 6.17 9.01 7.94
N THR A 80 6.92 7.96 7.60
CA THR A 80 6.70 7.18 6.38
C THR A 80 5.35 6.46 6.42
N LEU A 81 4.99 5.86 7.56
CA LEU A 81 3.67 5.25 7.76
C LEU A 81 2.54 6.28 7.64
N ILE A 82 2.71 7.47 8.22
CA ILE A 82 1.75 8.57 8.10
C ILE A 82 1.56 8.96 6.63
N LEU A 83 2.64 9.19 5.89
CA LEU A 83 2.58 9.59 4.49
C LEU A 83 1.94 8.52 3.60
N THR A 84 2.31 7.25 3.82
CA THR A 84 1.76 6.11 3.07
C THR A 84 0.26 5.94 3.34
N ALA A 85 -0.14 5.98 4.61
CA ALA A 85 -1.55 5.88 4.99
C ALA A 85 -2.36 7.11 4.57
N ALA A 86 -1.79 8.31 4.66
CA ALA A 86 -2.41 9.54 4.19
C ALA A 86 -2.66 9.50 2.69
N TRP A 87 -1.73 8.94 1.90
CA TRP A 87 -1.96 8.67 0.48
C TRP A 87 -3.11 7.70 0.27
N GLY A 88 -3.11 6.55 0.95
CA GLY A 88 -4.21 5.57 0.85
C GLY A 88 -5.58 6.14 1.23
N ILE A 89 -5.63 7.01 2.25
CA ILE A 89 -6.83 7.75 2.63
C ILE A 89 -7.22 8.77 1.55
N LEU A 90 -6.26 9.54 1.04
CA LEU A 90 -6.52 10.55 0.01
C LEU A 90 -7.14 9.93 -1.24
N VAL A 91 -6.60 8.80 -1.71
CA VAL A 91 -7.07 8.13 -2.94
C VAL A 91 -8.37 7.35 -2.73
N THR A 92 -8.78 7.05 -1.51
CA THR A 92 -10.08 6.42 -1.22
C THR A 92 -11.21 7.45 -1.15
N LEU A 93 -10.89 8.71 -0.81
CA LEU A 93 -11.83 9.81 -0.81
C LEU A 93 -12.28 10.18 -2.24
N PRO A 94 -13.57 10.50 -2.45
CA PRO A 94 -14.07 10.94 -3.75
C PRO A 94 -13.29 12.14 -4.30
N GLN A 95 -13.00 13.13 -3.45
CA GLN A 95 -12.32 14.37 -3.84
C GLN A 95 -10.91 14.11 -4.35
N GLY A 96 -10.14 13.24 -3.69
CA GLY A 96 -8.79 12.88 -4.13
C GLY A 96 -8.79 12.17 -5.47
N ARG A 97 -9.75 11.26 -5.70
CA ARG A 97 -9.89 10.57 -7.00
C ARG A 97 -10.25 11.52 -8.13
N TYR A 98 -11.18 12.45 -7.90
CA TYR A 98 -11.51 13.46 -8.92
C TYR A 98 -10.32 14.36 -9.25
N LEU A 99 -9.47 14.68 -8.26
CA LEU A 99 -8.26 15.47 -8.50
C LEU A 99 -7.24 14.69 -9.33
N LEU A 100 -7.03 13.40 -9.03
CA LEU A 100 -6.12 12.53 -9.78
C LEU A 100 -6.62 12.24 -11.20
N ALA A 101 -7.94 12.11 -11.39
CA ALA A 101 -8.53 11.93 -12.71
C ALA A 101 -8.38 13.15 -13.63
N ARG A 102 -8.01 14.32 -13.09
CA ARG A 102 -7.60 15.48 -13.91
C ARG A 102 -6.18 15.37 -14.43
N LEU A 103 -5.33 14.60 -13.75
CA LEU A 103 -3.91 14.44 -14.09
C LEU A 103 -3.66 13.20 -14.95
N MET A 104 -4.49 12.17 -14.81
CA MET A 104 -4.31 10.87 -15.44
C MET A 104 -5.67 10.30 -15.89
N PRO A 105 -5.72 9.47 -16.95
CA PRO A 105 -6.95 8.84 -17.42
C PRO A 105 -7.39 7.72 -16.47
N LEU A 106 -7.99 8.09 -15.35
CA LEU A 106 -8.46 7.19 -14.30
C LEU A 106 -9.97 7.35 -14.14
N ASP A 107 -10.70 6.24 -14.00
CA ASP A 107 -12.12 6.30 -13.61
C ASP A 107 -12.24 6.52 -12.08
N PRO A 108 -12.74 7.68 -11.61
CA PRO A 108 -12.88 7.98 -10.18
C PRO A 108 -13.86 7.05 -9.44
N HIS A 109 -14.76 6.41 -10.17
CA HIS A 109 -15.79 5.53 -9.60
C HIS A 109 -15.36 4.07 -9.56
N SER A 110 -14.35 3.69 -10.35
CA SER A 110 -13.89 2.32 -10.43
C SER A 110 -13.13 1.91 -9.15
N PRO A 111 -13.60 0.87 -8.41
CA PRO A 111 -12.86 0.34 -7.26
C PRO A 111 -11.52 -0.27 -7.66
N VAL A 112 -11.35 -0.72 -8.91
CA VAL A 112 -10.08 -1.26 -9.42
C VAL A 112 -9.03 -0.15 -9.54
N HIS A 113 -9.40 0.99 -10.13
CA HIS A 113 -8.51 2.15 -10.20
C HIS A 113 -8.13 2.68 -8.82
N THR A 114 -9.09 2.68 -7.89
CA THR A 114 -8.86 3.07 -6.50
C THR A 114 -7.89 2.11 -5.82
N LEU A 115 -8.10 0.79 -5.96
CA LEU A 115 -7.20 -0.23 -5.43
C LEU A 115 -5.80 -0.11 -6.03
N ALA A 116 -5.68 0.12 -7.34
CA ALA A 116 -4.40 0.28 -8.02
C ALA A 116 -3.60 1.46 -7.46
N LEU A 117 -4.25 2.62 -7.26
CA LEU A 117 -3.63 3.80 -6.65
C LEU A 117 -3.18 3.55 -5.20
N VAL A 118 -3.98 2.83 -4.42
CA VAL A 118 -3.64 2.43 -3.05
C VAL A 118 -2.41 1.52 -3.07
N MET A 119 -2.39 0.50 -3.91
CA MET A 119 -1.26 -0.44 -4.02
C MET A 119 0.01 0.23 -4.52
N ALA A 120 -0.09 1.16 -5.47
CA ALA A 120 1.05 1.97 -5.92
C ALA A 120 1.63 2.81 -4.78
N GLY A 121 0.76 3.41 -3.96
CA GLY A 121 1.18 4.13 -2.76
C GLY A 121 1.86 3.25 -1.73
N TYR A 122 1.33 2.04 -1.48
CA TYR A 122 1.96 1.07 -0.59
C TYR A 122 3.32 0.59 -1.12
N LEU A 123 3.48 0.43 -2.43
CA LEU A 123 4.75 0.08 -3.04
C LEU A 123 5.80 1.16 -2.70
N VAL A 124 5.48 2.43 -2.98
CA VAL A 124 6.36 3.56 -2.68
C VAL A 124 6.61 3.68 -1.18
N GLY A 125 5.57 3.49 -0.36
CA GLY A 125 5.67 3.49 1.09
C GLY A 125 6.59 2.40 1.62
N GLN A 126 6.54 1.20 1.05
CA GLN A 126 7.44 0.10 1.40
C GLN A 126 8.91 0.43 1.07
N SER A 127 9.16 1.02 -0.09
CA SER A 127 10.50 1.50 -0.47
C SER A 127 11.01 2.55 0.51
N ALA A 128 10.16 3.54 0.84
CA ALA A 128 10.47 4.60 1.78
C ALA A 128 10.71 4.04 3.20
N LEU A 129 9.93 3.04 3.63
CA LEU A 129 10.10 2.41 4.94
C LEU A 129 11.44 1.70 5.04
N THR A 130 11.83 1.02 3.97
CA THR A 130 13.14 0.36 3.88
C THR A 130 14.27 1.39 3.97
N LEU A 131 14.14 2.52 3.26
CA LEU A 131 15.10 3.63 3.36
C LEU A 131 15.13 4.27 4.75
N SER A 132 13.98 4.38 5.42
CA SER A 132 13.87 5.04 6.73
C SER A 132 14.58 4.30 7.87
N GLN A 133 14.87 3.01 7.67
CA GLN A 133 15.49 2.08 8.62
C GLN A 133 17.01 1.88 8.37
N GLY A 134 17.69 2.85 7.76
CA GLY A 134 19.11 2.73 7.41
C GLY A 134 19.38 2.16 5.99
N GLY A 135 18.32 1.79 5.26
CA GLY A 135 18.32 1.63 3.80
C GLY A 135 19.49 0.83 3.22
N LEU A 136 20.17 1.43 2.23
CA LEU A 136 21.29 0.81 1.50
C LEU A 136 22.52 0.56 2.38
N GLY A 137 22.71 1.31 3.47
CA GLY A 137 23.82 1.09 4.41
C GLY A 137 23.68 -0.24 5.15
N SER A 138 22.49 -0.50 5.70
CA SER A 138 22.13 -1.78 6.34
C SER A 138 22.24 -2.97 5.36
N LEU A 139 21.83 -2.78 4.10
CA LEU A 139 21.94 -3.79 3.03
C LEU A 139 23.38 -4.01 2.54
N ALA A 140 24.21 -2.96 2.54
CA ALA A 140 25.62 -3.03 2.20
C ALA A 140 26.44 -3.72 3.31
N ASP A 141 26.09 -3.47 4.58
CA ASP A 141 26.71 -4.14 5.73
C ASP A 141 26.28 -5.62 5.81
N SER A 142 25.13 -5.99 5.26
CA SER A 142 24.58 -7.36 5.20
C SER A 142 24.90 -8.11 3.90
N ALA A 143 25.94 -7.69 3.15
CA ALA A 143 26.22 -8.10 1.77
C ALA A 143 26.16 -9.62 1.48
N VAL A 144 24.98 -10.07 1.05
CA VAL A 144 24.84 -11.14 0.06
C VAL A 144 24.65 -10.44 -1.29
N PRO A 145 25.49 -10.70 -2.32
CA PRO A 145 25.56 -9.94 -3.57
C PRO A 145 24.33 -10.04 -4.50
N ALA A 146 23.18 -10.46 -3.99
CA ALA A 146 21.93 -10.61 -4.72
C ALA A 146 20.89 -9.51 -4.40
N SER A 147 21.09 -8.68 -3.37
CA SER A 147 19.98 -7.99 -2.67
C SER A 147 19.39 -6.75 -3.40
N ILE A 148 20.20 -5.90 -4.03
CA ILE A 148 19.70 -4.63 -4.61
C ILE A 148 18.96 -4.88 -5.93
N THR A 149 19.53 -5.72 -6.81
CA THR A 149 18.92 -6.02 -8.11
C THR A 149 17.61 -6.78 -7.95
N LEU A 150 17.51 -7.71 -7.00
CA LEU A 150 16.26 -8.42 -6.67
C LEU A 150 15.21 -7.50 -6.07
N PHE A 151 15.61 -6.52 -5.25
CA PHE A 151 14.70 -5.52 -4.70
C PHE A 151 14.10 -4.63 -5.80
N VAL A 152 14.94 -4.08 -6.69
CA VAL A 152 14.47 -3.28 -7.83
C VAL A 152 13.62 -4.13 -8.79
N LEU A 153 14.01 -5.38 -9.05
CA LEU A 153 13.23 -6.28 -9.91
C LEU A 153 11.86 -6.61 -9.28
N SER A 154 11.76 -6.78 -7.97
CA SER A 154 10.50 -7.07 -7.29
C SER A 154 9.55 -5.87 -7.30
N GLU A 155 10.07 -4.65 -7.14
CA GLU A 155 9.29 -3.41 -7.30
C GLU A 155 8.74 -3.26 -8.72
N ILE A 156 9.57 -3.50 -9.74
CA ILE A 156 9.15 -3.47 -11.14
C ILE A 156 8.06 -4.54 -11.39
N LEU A 157 8.21 -5.74 -10.83
CA LEU A 157 7.27 -6.83 -11.02
C LEU A 157 5.91 -6.52 -10.36
N PHE A 158 5.91 -5.93 -9.17
CA PHE A 158 4.70 -5.44 -8.51
C PHE A 158 4.03 -4.29 -9.29
N ALA A 159 4.81 -3.35 -9.82
CA ALA A 159 4.29 -2.28 -10.66
C ALA A 159 3.63 -2.83 -11.94
N ILE A 160 4.24 -3.83 -12.58
CA ILE A 160 3.68 -4.52 -13.75
C ILE A 160 2.38 -5.25 -13.39
N VAL A 161 2.32 -5.94 -12.25
CA VAL A 161 1.08 -6.59 -11.78
C VAL A 161 -0.03 -5.57 -11.53
N GLY A 162 0.30 -4.41 -10.95
CA GLY A 162 -0.64 -3.29 -10.77
C GLY A 162 -1.17 -2.76 -12.10
N LEU A 163 -0.30 -2.55 -13.09
CA LEU A 163 -0.67 -2.11 -14.43
C LEU A 163 -1.52 -3.14 -15.19
N LEU A 164 -1.20 -4.44 -15.04
CA LEU A 164 -2.00 -5.51 -15.62
C LEU A 164 -3.38 -5.59 -14.96
N ALA A 165 -3.47 -5.43 -13.64
CA ALA A 165 -4.74 -5.42 -12.93
C ALA A 165 -5.65 -4.27 -13.39
N SER A 166 -5.11 -3.07 -13.65
CA SER A 166 -5.89 -1.96 -14.21
C SER A 166 -6.29 -2.22 -15.67
N TRP A 167 -5.40 -2.79 -16.49
CA TRP A 167 -5.67 -3.08 -17.90
C TRP A 167 -6.72 -4.19 -18.12
N PHE A 168 -6.73 -5.21 -17.26
CA PHE A 168 -7.78 -6.24 -17.27
C PHE A 168 -9.15 -5.70 -16.86
N GLY A 169 -9.19 -4.67 -16.02
CA GLY A 169 -10.43 -3.97 -15.65
C GLY A 169 -11.08 -3.27 -16.86
N ASP A 170 -10.28 -2.61 -17.69
CA ASP A 170 -10.77 -1.88 -18.87
C ASP A 170 -11.18 -2.82 -20.01
N THR A 171 -10.45 -3.92 -20.22
CA THR A 171 -10.77 -4.90 -21.27
C THR A 171 -12.00 -5.74 -20.92
N ALA A 172 -12.22 -6.09 -19.64
CA ALA A 172 -13.47 -6.75 -19.22
C ALA A 172 -14.71 -5.90 -19.52
N CYS A 173 -14.59 -4.56 -19.46
CA CYS A 173 -15.65 -3.64 -19.88
C CYS A 173 -15.89 -3.63 -21.39
N SER A 174 -14.88 -3.88 -22.25
CA SER A 174 -15.08 -3.89 -23.71
C SER A 174 -15.74 -5.17 -24.24
N TRP A 175 -15.60 -6.30 -23.55
CA TRP A 175 -16.21 -7.58 -23.97
C TRP A 175 -17.71 -7.71 -23.61
N LEU A 176 -18.23 -6.86 -22.73
CA LEU A 176 -19.66 -6.83 -22.38
C LEU A 176 -20.50 -5.92 -23.28
N TYR A 177 -19.89 -5.29 -24.29
CA TYR A 177 -20.55 -4.47 -25.33
C TYR A 177 -20.44 -5.09 -26.74
N VAL A 178 -20.26 -6.40 -26.84
CA VAL A 178 -20.39 -7.17 -28.10
C VAL A 178 -21.41 -8.28 -27.92
#